data_AF-A0A8X6QRW3-F1
#
_entry.id   AF-A0A8X6QRW3-F1
#
_cell.length_a   1.000
_cell.length_b   1.000
_cell.length_c   1.000
_cell.angle_alpha   90.00
_cell.angle_beta   90.00
_cell.angle_gamma   90.00
#
_symmetry.space_group_name_H-M   'P 1'
#
loop_
_entity.id
_entity.type
_entity.pdbx_description
1 polymer ?
#
loop_
_entity_poly.entity_id
_entity_poly.type
_entity_poly.pdbx_seq_one_letter_code
_entity_poly.pdbx_strand_id
1 'polypeptide(L)'
;MENIRKHVDNRLCSNGEKAERLISEPNFKDRTIFCENLTAFHMGRTSLTLKTHIAVGMPILDNSKTSMYEFHYHKMKACYRENMKLLYTDTNSFTSDIKCDGIYSDIKTDINLFDTSEYPTDNINGIPR
;
A
#
# COMPACT_ATOMS: atom_id res chain seq x y z
N MET A 1 7.17 -4.36 -5.56
CA MET A 1 6.76 -3.15 -6.30
C MET A 1 8.01 -2.52 -6.89
N GLU A 2 8.03 -2.28 -8.20
CA GLU A 2 9.21 -1.76 -8.91
C GLU A 2 9.49 -0.30 -8.51
N ASN A 3 10.75 0.03 -8.20
CA ASN A 3 11.16 1.39 -7.86
C ASN A 3 11.69 2.10 -9.11
N ILE A 4 10.80 2.79 -9.84
CA ILE A 4 11.14 3.48 -11.08
C ILE A 4 12.20 4.58 -10.92
N ARG A 5 12.47 5.04 -9.68
CA ARG A 5 13.53 6.03 -9.40
C ARG A 5 14.93 5.43 -9.55
N LYS A 6 15.05 4.11 -9.49
CA LYS A 6 16.32 3.39 -9.69
C LYS A 6 16.62 3.10 -11.17
N HIS A 7 15.70 3.42 -12.09
CA HIS A 7 15.92 3.15 -13.51
C HIS A 7 16.97 4.11 -14.09
N VAL A 8 17.90 3.54 -14.85
CA VAL A 8 18.93 4.29 -15.59
C VAL A 8 18.53 4.29 -17.06
N ASP A 9 18.70 5.43 -17.73
CA ASP A 9 18.55 5.54 -19.18
C ASP A 9 19.91 5.26 -19.83
N ASN A 10 20.06 4.07 -20.41
CA ASN A 10 21.31 3.64 -21.04
C ASN A 10 21.23 3.86 -22.55
N ARG A 11 22.13 4.71 -23.07
CA ARG A 11 22.21 5.02 -24.51
C ARG A 11 23.49 4.45 -25.09
N LEU A 12 23.36 3.59 -26.11
CA LEU A 12 24.51 3.06 -26.85
C LEU A 12 24.89 4.03 -27.97
N CYS A 13 26.17 4.33 -28.08
CA CYS A 13 26.70 5.25 -29.08
C CYS A 13 27.96 4.68 -29.75
N SER A 14 28.06 4.88 -31.05
CA SER A 14 29.18 4.49 -31.90
C SER A 14 29.77 5.65 -32.73
N ASN A 15 29.34 6.89 -32.46
CA ASN A 15 29.77 8.09 -33.16
C ASN A 15 30.28 9.13 -32.15
N GLY A 16 31.47 9.69 -32.39
CA GLY A 16 32.10 10.70 -31.54
C GLY A 16 31.24 11.95 -31.32
N GLU A 17 30.61 12.48 -32.38
CA GLU A 17 29.78 13.70 -32.27
C GLU A 17 28.56 13.49 -31.35
N LYS A 18 27.94 12.30 -31.45
CA LYS A 18 26.83 11.92 -30.56
C LYS A 18 27.32 11.68 -29.13
N ALA A 19 28.54 11.16 -28.95
CA ALA A 19 29.14 10.95 -27.62
C ALA A 19 29.41 12.29 -26.91
N GLU A 20 29.98 13.28 -27.61
CA GLU A 20 30.22 14.62 -27.06
C GLU A 20 28.90 15.28 -26.63
N ARG A 21 27.87 15.17 -27.46
CA ARG A 21 26.54 15.67 -27.12
C ARG A 21 26.00 15.01 -25.85
N LEU A 22 26.08 13.69 -25.72
CA LEU A 22 25.59 12.98 -24.52
C LEU A 22 26.37 13.34 -23.26
N ILE A 23 27.69 13.55 -23.33
CA ILE A 23 28.52 13.98 -22.19
C ILE A 23 28.14 15.39 -21.75
N SER A 24 27.75 16.26 -22.69
CA SER A 24 27.34 17.63 -22.38
C SER A 24 25.96 17.74 -21.72
N GLU A 25 25.13 16.69 -21.76
CA GLU A 25 23.80 16.74 -21.13
C GLU A 25 23.94 16.73 -19.58
N PRO A 26 23.18 17.56 -18.84
CA PRO A 26 23.30 17.71 -17.39
C PRO A 26 22.90 16.45 -16.60
N ASN A 27 22.23 15.50 -17.25
CA ASN A 27 21.84 14.22 -16.68
C ASN A 27 22.83 13.10 -17.01
N PHE A 28 23.96 13.36 -17.66
CA PHE A 28 25.02 12.37 -17.81
C PHE A 28 25.57 11.97 -16.43
N LYS A 29 25.68 10.67 -16.18
CA LYS A 29 26.24 10.14 -14.91
C LYS A 29 27.56 9.44 -15.12
N ASP A 30 27.62 8.51 -16.07
CA ASP A 30 28.80 7.67 -16.29
C ASP A 30 28.78 7.05 -17.68
N ARG A 31 29.89 6.42 -18.09
CA ARG A 31 29.99 5.66 -19.35
C ARG A 31 30.74 4.34 -19.18
N THR A 32 30.37 3.36 -20.00
CA THR A 32 31.09 2.07 -20.11
C THR A 32 31.50 1.85 -21.56
N ILE A 33 32.80 1.78 -21.79
CA ILE A 33 33.38 1.55 -23.12
C ILE A 33 33.47 0.04 -23.34
N PHE A 34 32.80 -0.47 -24.37
CA PHE A 34 32.86 -1.89 -24.73
C PHE A 34 33.97 -2.17 -25.74
N CYS A 35 34.09 -1.30 -26.75
CA CYS A 35 35.16 -1.34 -27.75
C CYS A 35 35.32 0.06 -28.39
N GLU A 36 36.31 0.22 -29.28
CA GLU A 36 36.63 1.51 -29.92
C GLU A 36 35.41 2.22 -30.52
N ASN A 37 34.49 1.46 -31.11
CA ASN A 37 33.32 1.98 -31.80
C ASN A 37 32.01 1.80 -31.02
N LEU A 38 32.04 1.41 -29.74
CA LEU A 38 30.82 1.21 -28.96
C LEU A 38 31.00 1.56 -27.48
N THR A 39 30.25 2.55 -27.03
CA THR A 39 30.19 3.00 -25.64
C THR A 39 28.74 3.13 -25.17
N ALA A 40 28.45 2.63 -23.97
CA ALA A 40 27.20 2.91 -23.25
C ALA A 40 27.35 4.18 -22.41
N PHE A 41 26.37 5.07 -22.50
CA PHE A 41 26.24 6.25 -21.66
C PHE A 41 25.09 6.04 -20.68
N HIS A 42 25.40 6.14 -19.39
CA HIS A 42 24.46 6.02 -18.29
C HIS A 42 23.90 7.41 -17.98
N MET A 43 22.65 7.65 -18.37
CA MET A 43 21.95 8.90 -18.18
C MET A 43 20.97 8.80 -17.01
N GLY A 44 20.85 9.86 -16.21
CA GLY A 44 19.77 10.06 -15.26
C GLY A 44 18.47 10.41 -15.98
N ARG A 45 17.33 9.87 -15.53
CA ARG A 45 16.03 10.34 -16.01
C ARG A 45 15.73 11.72 -15.45
N THR A 46 15.40 12.67 -16.32
CA THR A 46 15.05 14.06 -15.96
C THR A 46 13.59 14.21 -15.57
N SER A 47 12.72 13.33 -16.05
CA SER A 47 11.32 13.24 -15.65
C SER A 47 10.95 11.81 -15.29
N LEU A 48 10.11 11.66 -14.27
CA LEU A 48 9.59 10.38 -13.82
C LEU A 48 8.07 10.46 -13.76
N THR A 49 7.39 9.65 -14.57
CA THR A 49 5.95 9.47 -14.46
C THR A 49 5.68 8.36 -13.45
N LEU A 50 5.23 8.72 -12.25
CA LEU A 50 4.76 7.75 -11.27
C LEU A 50 3.38 7.26 -11.71
N LYS A 51 3.29 5.98 -12.11
CA LYS A 51 1.99 5.37 -12.38
C LYS A 51 1.17 5.43 -11.09
N THR A 52 -0.05 5.91 -11.24
CA THR A 52 -0.90 6.63 -10.28
C THR A 52 -1.33 5.88 -9.00
N HIS A 53 -0.97 4.62 -8.82
CA HIS A 53 -1.37 3.85 -7.64
C HIS A 53 -0.68 4.29 -6.35
N ILE A 54 0.55 4.82 -6.41
CA ILE A 54 1.27 5.27 -5.20
C ILE A 54 0.64 6.53 -4.62
N ALA A 55 0.28 7.50 -5.47
CA ALA A 55 -0.29 8.78 -5.05
C ALA A 55 -1.73 8.62 -4.53
N VAL A 56 -2.53 7.77 -5.18
CA VAL A 56 -3.93 7.52 -4.78
C VAL A 56 -4.02 6.53 -3.61
N GLY A 57 -3.04 5.64 -3.46
CA GLY A 57 -3.01 4.64 -2.39
C GLY A 57 -2.95 5.25 -0.98
N MET A 58 -2.26 6.39 -0.81
CA MET A 58 -2.11 7.02 0.50
C MET A 58 -3.47 7.56 1.05
N PRO A 59 -4.23 8.40 0.31
CA PRO A 59 -5.57 8.80 0.76
C PRO A 59 -6.53 7.64 1.00
N ILE A 60 -6.50 6.61 0.16
CA ILE A 60 -7.36 5.42 0.34
C ILE A 60 -7.00 4.69 1.64
N LEU A 61 -5.71 4.48 1.89
CA LEU A 61 -5.24 3.82 3.11
C LEU A 61 -5.58 4.64 4.36
N ASP A 62 -5.41 5.96 4.31
CA ASP A 62 -5.74 6.83 5.44
C ASP A 62 -7.26 6.83 5.73
N ASN A 63 -8.10 6.86 4.68
CA ASN A 63 -9.55 6.72 4.86
C ASN A 63 -9.92 5.35 5.47
N SER A 64 -9.30 4.27 5.00
CA SER A 64 -9.52 2.93 5.55
C SER A 64 -9.15 2.86 7.03
N LYS A 65 -8.01 3.46 7.43
CA LYS A 65 -7.59 3.53 8.83
C LYS A 65 -8.56 4.32 9.69
N THR A 66 -9.05 5.46 9.20
CA THR A 66 -10.05 6.26 9.91
C THR A 66 -11.30 5.44 10.21
N SER A 67 -11.87 4.75 9.22
CA SER A 67 -13.04 3.89 9.44
C SER A 67 -12.77 2.75 10.43
N MET A 68 -11.61 2.10 10.33
CA MET A 68 -11.21 1.05 11.28
C MET A 68 -11.07 1.59 12.71
N TYR A 69 -10.47 2.76 12.89
CA TYR A 69 -10.26 3.38 14.20
C TYR A 69 -11.55 3.92 14.80
N GLU A 70 -12.44 4.51 14.01
CA GLU A 70 -13.76 4.93 14.48
C GLU A 70 -14.52 3.74 15.04
N PHE A 71 -14.57 2.62 14.31
CA PHE A 71 -15.22 1.40 14.81
C PHE A 71 -14.53 0.85 16.07
N HIS A 72 -13.19 0.77 16.07
CA HIS A 72 -12.45 0.23 17.20
C HIS A 72 -12.59 1.06 18.48
N TYR A 73 -12.39 2.38 18.41
CA TYR A 73 -12.38 3.23 19.59
C TYR A 73 -13.79 3.66 20.01
N HIS A 74 -14.65 4.06 19.07
CA HIS A 74 -15.97 4.60 19.42
C HIS A 74 -17.01 3.50 19.66
N LYS A 75 -16.83 2.30 19.11
CA LYS A 75 -17.76 1.19 19.30
C LYS A 75 -17.17 0.09 20.17
N MET A 76 -16.17 -0.64 19.68
CA MET A 76 -15.64 -1.82 20.39
C MET A 76 -15.05 -1.46 21.76
N LYS A 77 -14.14 -0.48 21.83
CA LYS A 77 -13.50 -0.07 23.09
C LYS A 77 -14.49 0.60 24.05
N ALA A 78 -15.47 1.33 23.54
CA ALA A 78 -16.54 1.93 24.36
C ALA A 78 -17.44 0.87 25.01
N CYS A 79 -17.79 -0.19 24.27
CA CYS A 79 -18.61 -1.31 24.75
C CYS A 79 -17.86 -2.17 25.78
N TYR A 80 -16.65 -2.62 25.47
CA TYR A 80 -15.96 -3.62 26.28
C TYR A 80 -14.93 -3.04 27.27
N ARG A 81 -14.48 -1.79 27.09
CA ARG A 81 -13.56 -1.08 27.99
C ARG A 81 -12.32 -1.94 28.34
N GLU A 82 -12.14 -2.29 29.60
CA GLU A 82 -11.03 -3.10 30.11
C GLU A 82 -11.17 -4.60 29.78
N ASN A 83 -12.35 -5.05 29.38
CA ASN A 83 -12.60 -6.43 28.97
C ASN A 83 -12.13 -6.73 27.54
N MET A 84 -11.60 -5.74 26.83
CA MET A 84 -11.04 -5.90 25.49
C MET A 84 -9.56 -5.57 25.47
N LYS A 85 -8.78 -6.47 24.84
CA LYS A 85 -7.36 -6.32 24.59
C LYS A 85 -7.05 -6.49 23.11
N LEU A 86 -6.51 -5.44 22.48
CA LEU A 86 -5.98 -5.54 21.13
C LEU A 86 -4.72 -6.41 21.15
N LEU A 87 -4.73 -7.51 20.39
CA LEU A 87 -3.62 -8.47 20.34
C LEU A 87 -2.72 -8.25 19.13
N TYR A 88 -3.31 -7.91 17.98
CA TYR A 88 -2.57 -7.79 16.73
C TYR A 88 -3.26 -6.83 15.76
N THR A 89 -2.46 -6.18 14.92
CA THR A 89 -2.90 -5.27 13.85
C THR A 89 -2.22 -5.63 12.54
N ASP A 90 -3.00 -5.71 11.46
CA ASP A 90 -2.52 -5.74 10.08
C ASP A 90 -3.05 -4.51 9.31
N THR A 91 -2.72 -4.42 8.02
CA THR A 91 -3.09 -3.36 7.08
C THR A 91 -4.60 -3.14 7.04
N ASN A 92 -5.40 -4.19 7.21
CA ASN A 92 -6.86 -4.16 7.07
C ASN A 92 -7.61 -4.90 8.18
N SER A 93 -6.95 -5.27 9.29
CA SER A 93 -7.61 -6.03 10.35
C SER A 93 -7.06 -5.76 11.74
N PHE A 94 -7.93 -5.94 12.75
CA PHE A 94 -7.58 -5.99 14.16
C PHE A 94 -7.97 -7.34 14.73
N THR A 95 -7.05 -7.96 15.45
CA THR A 95 -7.36 -9.15 16.26
C THR A 95 -7.42 -8.73 17.72
N SER A 96 -8.58 -8.90 18.34
CA SER A 96 -8.80 -8.49 19.73
C SER A 96 -9.31 -9.67 20.55
N ASP A 97 -8.80 -9.80 21.77
CA ASP A 97 -9.36 -10.66 22.81
C ASP A 97 -10.45 -9.88 23.55
N ILE A 98 -11.64 -10.46 23.67
CA ILE A 98 -12.82 -9.82 24.25
C ILE A 98 -13.44 -10.77 25.26
N LYS A 99 -13.55 -10.31 26.51
CA LYS A 99 -14.27 -11.00 27.58
C LYS A 99 -15.71 -10.49 27.63
N CYS A 100 -16.66 -11.33 27.24
CA CYS A 100 -18.09 -11.03 27.25
C CYS A 100 -18.89 -12.32 27.45
N ASP A 101 -20.15 -12.17 27.87
CA ASP A 101 -21.05 -13.32 28.07
C ASP A 101 -21.52 -13.91 26.72
N GLY A 102 -21.53 -13.10 25.66
CA GLY A 102 -21.88 -13.55 24.31
C GLY A 102 -21.64 -12.50 23.23
N ILE A 103 -20.55 -12.65 22.45
CA ILE A 103 -20.22 -11.69 21.38
C ILE A 103 -21.30 -11.62 20.30
N TYR A 104 -21.96 -12.73 20.00
CA TYR A 104 -22.95 -12.79 18.92
C TYR A 104 -24.26 -12.08 19.27
N SER A 105 -24.65 -12.00 20.55
CA SER A 105 -25.80 -11.17 20.95
C SER A 105 -25.49 -9.68 20.80
N ASP A 106 -24.27 -9.27 21.08
CA ASP A 106 -23.81 -7.89 20.94
C ASP A 106 -23.78 -7.50 19.45
N ILE A 107 -23.26 -8.39 18.59
CA ILE A 107 -23.29 -8.21 17.13
C ILE A 107 -24.71 -8.06 16.60
N LYS A 108 -25.67 -8.88 17.05
CA LYS A 108 -27.08 -8.77 16.61
C LYS A 108 -27.71 -7.43 16.96
N THR A 109 -27.33 -6.86 18.11
CA THR A 109 -27.87 -5.57 18.58
C THR A 109 -27.44 -4.43 17.67
N ASP A 110 -26.18 -4.45 17.22
CA ASP A 110 -25.58 -3.43 16.36
C ASP A 110 -25.30 -3.96 14.94
N ILE A 111 -26.16 -4.82 14.40
CA ILE A 111 -25.90 -5.58 13.15
C ILE A 111 -25.49 -4.69 11.96
N ASN A 112 -26.02 -3.47 11.90
CA ASN A 112 -25.71 -2.51 10.83
C ASN A 112 -24.24 -2.06 10.81
N LEU A 113 -23.47 -2.34 11.87
CA LEU A 113 -22.04 -2.02 11.97
C LEU A 113 -21.15 -3.22 11.64
N PHE A 114 -21.72 -4.40 11.41
CA PHE A 114 -20.98 -5.63 11.13
C PHE A 114 -21.31 -6.15 9.74
N ASP A 115 -20.28 -6.50 8.99
CA ASP A 115 -20.45 -7.22 7.74
C ASP A 115 -20.68 -8.71 8.03
N THR A 116 -21.90 -9.17 7.72
CA THR A 116 -22.35 -10.55 7.89
C THR A 116 -22.78 -11.17 6.57
N SER A 117 -22.44 -10.52 5.44
CA SER A 117 -22.85 -10.94 4.10
C SER A 117 -22.35 -12.33 3.70
N GLU A 118 -21.26 -12.78 4.32
CA GLU A 118 -20.65 -14.10 4.16
C GLU A 118 -21.23 -15.18 5.09
N TYR A 119 -22.13 -14.83 6.02
CA TYR A 119 -22.76 -15.83 6.90
C TYR A 119 -23.85 -16.62 6.16
N PRO A 120 -23.95 -17.95 6.37
CA PRO A 120 -25.12 -18.72 5.95
C PRO A 120 -26.41 -18.19 6.59
N THR A 121 -27.52 -18.22 5.87
CA THR A 121 -28.83 -17.76 6.39
C THR A 121 -29.31 -18.59 7.59
N ASP A 122 -28.85 -19.83 7.72
CA ASP A 122 -29.15 -20.79 8.77
C ASP A 122 -27.97 -21.00 9.73
N ASN A 123 -27.07 -20.01 9.87
CA ASN A 123 -25.91 -20.14 10.75
C ASN A 123 -26.30 -20.43 12.21
N ILE A 124 -25.48 -21.22 12.89
CA ILE A 124 -25.70 -21.70 14.28
C ILE A 124 -25.89 -20.57 15.30
N ASN A 125 -25.38 -19.38 14.99
CA ASN A 125 -25.45 -18.22 15.88
C ASN A 125 -26.73 -17.41 15.66
N GLY A 126 -27.54 -17.74 14.64
CA GLY A 126 -28.77 -17.05 14.27
C GLY A 126 -28.54 -15.58 13.91
N ILE A 127 -27.42 -15.27 13.26
CA ILE A 127 -27.08 -13.92 12.79
C ILE A 127 -27.75 -13.67 11.43
N PRO A 128 -28.51 -12.58 11.26
CA PRO A 128 -29.11 -12.25 9.97
C PRO A 128 -28.00 -11.89 8.96
N ARG A 129 -28.25 -12.22 7.70
CA ARG A 129 -27.41 -11.84 6.56
C ARG A 129 -27.82 -10.48 6.01
#